data_AF-A0A920G6J3-F1
#
_entry.id   AF-A0A920G6J3-F1
#
_cell.length_a   1.000
_cell.length_b   1.000
_cell.length_c   1.000
_cell.angle_alpha   90.00
_cell.angle_beta   90.00
_cell.angle_gamma   90.00
#
_symmetry.space_group_name_H-M   'P 1'
#
loop_
_entity.id
_entity.type
_entity.pdbx_description
1 polymer ?
#
loop_
_entity_poly.entity_id
_entity_poly.type
_entity_poly.pdbx_seq_one_letter_code
_entity_poly.pdbx_strand_id
1 'polypeptide(L)'
;MNRTFIHTDSTTAEYIKYMNNNFFAAKVSIMNEYYRLGKKIGIDWETAMHGFAADQRIGDSHLHVPGPDGKLGFGGTCFPKDINALISFAKENGN
;
A
#
# COMPACT_ATOMS: atom_id res chain seq x y z
N MET A 1 10.59 21.77 4.33
CA MET A 1 9.64 20.70 4.65
C MET A 1 9.00 21.00 6.00
N ASN A 2 7.72 21.34 6.02
CA ASN A 2 6.98 21.43 7.27
C ASN A 2 6.74 19.99 7.75
N ARG A 3 7.38 19.58 8.84
CA ARG A 3 7.15 18.25 9.43
C ARG A 3 6.03 18.38 10.46
N THR A 4 4.93 17.67 10.25
CA THR A 4 3.86 17.58 11.23
C THR A 4 4.25 16.59 12.32
N PHE A 5 4.17 17.02 13.57
CA PHE A 5 4.35 16.15 14.73
C PHE A 5 2.98 15.88 15.36
N ILE A 6 2.65 14.60 15.56
CA ILE A 6 1.45 14.17 16.26
C ILE A 6 1.91 13.48 17.54
N HIS A 7 1.46 13.96 18.70
CA HIS A 7 1.76 13.38 20.00
C HIS A 7 0.61 12.45 20.42
N THR A 8 0.96 11.22 20.83
CA THR A 8 0.01 10.19 21.28
C THR A 8 0.72 9.19 22.19
N ASP A 9 -0.01 8.29 22.85
CA ASP A 9 0.56 7.19 23.63
C ASP A 9 1.25 6.12 22.74
N SER A 10 1.99 5.21 23.39
CA SER A 10 2.76 4.17 22.69
C SER A 10 1.89 3.20 21.90
N THR A 11 0.76 2.76 22.47
CA THR A 11 -0.12 1.77 21.84
C THR A 11 -0.75 2.33 20.57
N THR A 12 -1.22 3.59 20.62
CA THR A 12 -1.76 4.28 19.45
C THR A 12 -0.67 4.48 18.38
N ALA A 13 0.55 4.86 18.78
CA ALA A 13 1.67 5.02 17.84
C ALA A 13 2.04 3.71 17.12
N GLU A 14 2.08 2.59 17.86
CA GLU A 14 2.31 1.25 17.30
C GLU A 14 1.21 0.86 16.31
N TYR A 15 -0.06 1.09 16.66
CA TYR A 15 -1.18 0.77 15.79
C TYR A 15 -1.16 1.57 14.49
N ILE A 16 -0.84 2.87 14.54
CA ILE A 16 -0.68 3.72 13.35
C ILE A 16 0.39 3.14 12.40
N LYS A 17 1.49 2.57 12.92
CA LYS A 17 2.51 1.94 12.09
C LYS A 17 1.96 0.74 11.31
N TYR A 18 1.20 -0.13 11.98
CA TYR A 18 0.55 -1.26 11.31
C TYR A 18 -0.48 -0.79 10.29
N MET A 19 -1.32 0.20 10.63
CA MET A 19 -2.31 0.77 9.70
C MET A 19 -1.65 1.25 8.40
N ASN A 20 -0.58 2.04 8.50
CA ASN A 20 0.12 2.59 7.34
C ASN A 20 0.71 1.50 6.44
N ASN A 21 1.45 0.55 7.03
CA ASN A 21 2.10 -0.51 6.25
C ASN A 21 1.08 -1.44 5.58
N ASN A 22 -0.01 -1.78 6.27
CA ASN A 22 -1.09 -2.59 5.69
C ASN A 22 -1.81 -1.84 4.57
N PHE A 23 -2.12 -0.56 4.76
CA PHE A 23 -2.76 0.25 3.72
C PHE A 23 -1.89 0.38 2.47
N PHE A 24 -0.59 0.64 2.62
CA PHE A 24 0.32 0.72 1.48
C PHE A 24 0.46 -0.62 0.74
N ALA A 25 0.54 -1.73 1.46
CA ALA A 25 0.53 -3.04 0.84
C ALA A 25 -0.77 -3.30 0.05
N ALA A 26 -1.93 -2.93 0.61
CA ALA A 26 -3.22 -3.03 -0.07
C ALA A 26 -3.28 -2.17 -1.33
N LYS A 27 -2.76 -0.93 -1.30
CA LYS A 27 -2.63 -0.09 -2.51
C LYS A 27 -1.84 -0.81 -3.60
N VAL A 28 -0.67 -1.35 -3.27
CA VAL A 28 0.16 -2.09 -4.24
C VAL A 28 -0.58 -3.32 -4.76
N SER A 29 -1.29 -4.07 -3.91
CA SER A 29 -2.09 -5.21 -4.34
C SER A 29 -3.18 -4.86 -5.35
N ILE A 30 -3.96 -3.80 -5.08
CA ILE A 30 -5.01 -3.33 -5.99
C ILE A 30 -4.38 -2.89 -7.33
N MET A 31 -3.29 -2.12 -7.29
CA MET A 31 -2.60 -1.68 -8.50
C MET A 31 -2.05 -2.85 -9.32
N ASN A 32 -1.64 -3.95 -8.69
CA ASN A 32 -1.24 -5.16 -9.39
C ASN A 32 -2.38 -5.81 -10.16
N GLU A 33 -3.59 -5.83 -9.59
CA GLU A 33 -4.77 -6.35 -10.28
C GLU A 33 -5.19 -5.46 -11.45
N TYR A 34 -5.15 -4.13 -11.27
CA TYR A 34 -5.38 -3.18 -12.37
C TYR A 34 -4.35 -3.32 -13.48
N TYR A 35 -3.07 -3.49 -13.14
CA TYR A 35 -2.00 -3.71 -14.11
C TYR A 35 -2.26 -4.98 -14.93
N ARG A 36 -2.54 -6.10 -14.26
CA ARG A 36 -2.80 -7.39 -14.91
C ARG A 36 -3.99 -7.32 -15.87
N LEU A 37 -5.09 -6.70 -15.43
CA LEU A 37 -6.27 -6.51 -16.27
C LEU A 37 -5.96 -5.58 -17.44
N GLY A 38 -5.36 -4.42 -17.18
CA GLY A 38 -4.99 -3.42 -18.19
C GLY A 38 -4.11 -4.02 -19.29
N LYS A 39 -3.09 -4.80 -18.92
CA LYS A 39 -2.25 -5.54 -19.87
C LYS A 39 -3.05 -6.52 -20.73
N LYS A 40 -4.00 -7.23 -20.13
CA LYS A 40 -4.84 -8.21 -20.84
C LYS A 40 -5.77 -7.56 -21.87
N ILE A 41 -6.24 -6.35 -21.61
CA ILE A 41 -7.19 -5.63 -22.48
C ILE A 41 -6.52 -4.56 -23.36
N GLY A 42 -5.19 -4.47 -23.35
CA GLY A 42 -4.44 -3.56 -24.23
C GLY A 42 -4.44 -2.08 -23.80
N ILE A 43 -4.61 -1.79 -22.51
CA ILE A 43 -4.53 -0.43 -21.96
C ILE A 43 -3.07 0.06 -21.95
N ASP A 44 -2.89 1.32 -22.33
CA ASP A 44 -1.66 2.06 -22.03
C ASP A 44 -1.58 2.33 -20.52
N TRP A 45 -0.79 1.48 -19.85
CA TRP A 45 -0.71 1.45 -18.40
C TRP A 45 -0.14 2.74 -17.80
N GLU A 46 0.89 3.32 -18.41
CA GLU A 46 1.54 4.51 -17.88
C GLU A 46 0.57 5.71 -17.89
N THR A 47 -0.14 5.90 -19.01
CA THR A 47 -1.17 6.95 -19.11
C THR A 47 -2.32 6.70 -18.13
N ALA A 48 -2.80 5.46 -17.99
CA ALA A 48 -3.86 5.13 -17.04
C ALA A 48 -3.44 5.36 -15.58
N MET A 49 -2.22 4.99 -15.21
CA MET A 49 -1.66 5.20 -13.88
C MET A 49 -1.52 6.70 -13.57
N HIS A 50 -0.97 7.49 -14.50
CA HIS A 50 -0.87 8.95 -14.33
C HIS A 50 -2.26 9.60 -14.20
N GLY A 51 -3.24 9.20 -15.01
CA GLY A 51 -4.61 9.70 -14.93
C GLY A 51 -5.29 9.35 -13.60
N PHE A 52 -5.08 8.13 -13.10
CA PHE A 52 -5.58 7.68 -11.79
C PHE A 52 -4.93 8.46 -10.64
N ALA A 53 -3.61 8.66 -10.68
CA ALA A 53 -2.84 9.36 -9.65
C ALA A 53 -3.10 10.89 -9.61
N ALA A 54 -3.69 11.46 -10.66
CA ALA A 54 -4.03 12.89 -10.72
C ALA A 54 -5.11 13.28 -9.69
N ASP A 55 -5.91 12.33 -9.20
CA ASP A 55 -6.83 12.57 -8.09
C ASP A 55 -6.06 12.63 -6.77
N GLN A 56 -5.97 13.83 -6.18
CA GLN A 56 -5.22 14.09 -4.96
C GLN A 56 -5.64 13.23 -3.76
N ARG A 57 -6.86 12.68 -3.75
CA ARG A 57 -7.35 11.81 -2.68
C ARG A 57 -6.67 10.44 -2.68
N ILE A 58 -6.12 10.01 -3.83
CA ILE A 58 -5.40 8.74 -3.96
C ILE A 58 -4.02 8.83 -3.29
N GLY A 59 -3.39 10.00 -3.38
CA GLY A 59 -2.00 10.22 -2.97
C GLY A 59 -0.99 9.52 -3.90
N ASP A 60 0.22 10.04 -3.94
CA ASP A 60 1.27 9.68 -4.92
C ASP A 60 2.10 8.44 -4.57
N SER A 61 2.12 8.02 -3.29
CA SER A 61 2.94 6.89 -2.85
C SER A 61 2.31 5.51 -3.10
N HIS A 62 3.17 4.52 -3.33
CA HIS A 62 2.81 3.09 -3.41
C HIS A 62 1.79 2.74 -4.51
N LEU A 63 1.86 3.43 -5.66
CA LEU A 63 1.03 3.18 -6.84
C LEU A 63 1.75 2.48 -7.99
N HIS A 64 3.08 2.58 -8.06
CA HIS A 64 3.85 2.10 -9.19
C HIS A 64 3.87 0.57 -9.26
N VAL A 65 3.45 0.05 -10.43
CA VAL A 65 3.48 -1.38 -10.77
C VAL A 65 3.94 -1.50 -12.24
N PRO A 66 4.95 -2.32 -12.56
CA PRO A 66 5.79 -3.08 -11.64
C PRO A 66 6.53 -2.19 -10.63
N GLY A 67 6.93 -2.78 -9.50
CA GLY A 67 7.69 -2.06 -8.48
C GLY A 67 9.05 -1.59 -9.00
N PRO A 68 9.81 -0.81 -8.20
CA PRO A 68 11.14 -0.32 -8.58
C PRO A 68 12.16 -1.43 -8.92
N ASP A 69 11.90 -2.65 -8.44
CA ASP A 69 12.68 -3.86 -8.72
C ASP A 69 12.21 -4.61 -9.99
N GLY A 70 11.25 -4.05 -10.71
CA GLY A 70 10.63 -4.65 -11.90
C GLY A 70 9.67 -5.80 -11.60
N LYS A 71 9.35 -6.07 -10.32
CA LYS A 71 8.50 -7.21 -9.93
C LYS A 71 7.06 -6.78 -9.67
N LEU A 72 6.17 -7.76 -9.81
CA LEU A 72 4.77 -7.63 -9.38
C LEU A 72 4.64 -7.99 -7.90
N GLY A 73 3.65 -7.36 -7.25
CA GLY A 73 3.38 -7.48 -5.83
C GLY A 73 4.21 -6.52 -4.98
N PHE A 74 3.95 -6.53 -3.68
CA PHE A 74 4.77 -5.86 -2.70
C PHE A 74 5.81 -6.84 -2.13
N GLY A 75 6.97 -6.32 -1.70
CA GLY A 75 8.07 -7.12 -1.17
C GLY A 75 8.77 -6.46 0.00
N GLY A 76 10.02 -6.88 0.25
CA GLY A 76 10.81 -6.44 1.40
C GLY A 76 10.36 -7.05 2.72
N THR A 77 11.09 -6.74 3.78
CA THR A 77 10.85 -7.37 5.10
C THR A 77 9.63 -6.80 5.81
N CYS A 78 9.27 -5.53 5.57
CA CYS A 78 8.30 -4.81 6.38
C CYS A 78 6.85 -5.23 6.10
N PHE A 79 6.39 -5.20 4.84
CA PHE A 79 4.97 -5.44 4.54
C PHE A 79 4.51 -6.86 4.86
N PRO A 80 5.18 -7.94 4.38
CA PRO A 80 4.73 -9.29 4.71
C PRO A 80 4.74 -9.55 6.22
N LYS A 81 5.74 -9.03 6.94
CA LYS A 81 5.82 -9.15 8.41
C LYS A 81 4.64 -8.47 9.09
N ASP A 82 4.40 -7.20 8.78
CA ASP A 82 3.41 -6.39 9.50
C ASP A 82 1.96 -6.78 9.17
N ILE A 83 1.70 -7.27 7.95
CA ILE A 83 0.40 -7.84 7.58
C ILE A 83 0.13 -9.12 8.38
N ASN A 84 1.09 -10.05 8.38
CA ASN A 84 0.94 -11.31 9.10
C ASN A 84 0.79 -11.09 10.62
N ALA A 85 1.57 -10.16 11.19
CA ALA A 85 1.45 -9.79 12.59
C ALA A 85 0.05 -9.23 12.91
N LEU A 86 -0.49 -8.34 12.08
CA LEU A 86 -1.82 -7.77 12.29
C LEU A 86 -2.92 -8.82 12.14
N ILE A 87 -2.81 -9.74 11.18
CA ILE A 87 -3.76 -10.86 11.00
C ILE A 87 -3.77 -11.76 12.24
N SER A 88 -2.61 -12.14 12.77
CA SER A 88 -2.52 -12.96 13.98
C SER A 88 -3.12 -12.25 15.17
N PHE A 89 -2.78 -10.97 15.36
CA PHE A 89 -3.34 -10.15 16.43
C PHE A 89 -4.86 -10.01 16.34
N ALA A 90 -5.40 -9.80 15.14
CA ALA A 90 -6.85 -9.72 14.91
C ALA A 90 -7.56 -11.02 15.33
N LYS A 91 -7.02 -12.18 14.92
CA LYS A 91 -7.56 -13.50 15.28
C LYS A 91 -7.55 -13.75 16.79
N GLU A 92 -6.47 -13.38 17.47
CA GLU A 92 -6.37 -13.49 18.93
C GLU A 92 -7.42 -12.66 19.67
N ASN A 93 -7.92 -11.60 19.03
CA ASN A 93 -8.96 -10.71 19.56
C ASN A 93 -10.37 -11.00 19.01
N GLY A 94 -10.56 -12.13 18.32
CA GLY A 94 -11.87 -12.56 17.81
C GLY A 94 -12.41 -11.74 16.64
N ASN A 95 -11.52 -11.11 15.85
CA ASN A 95 -11.85 -10.43 14.60
C ASN A 95 -11.59 -11.34 13.38
#